data_AF-A0A9E3BTZ8-F1
#
_entry.id   AF-A0A9E3BTZ8-F1
#
_cell.length_a   1.000
_cell.length_b   1.000
_cell.length_c   1.000
_cell.angle_alpha   90.00
_cell.angle_beta   90.00
_cell.angle_gamma   90.00
#
_symmetry.space_group_name_H-M   'P 1'
#
loop_
_entity.id
_entity.type
_entity.pdbx_description
1 polymer ?
#
loop_
_entity_poly.entity_id
_entity_poly.type
_entity_poly.pdbx_seq_one_letter_code
_entity_poly.pdbx_strand_id
1 'polypeptide(L)'
;MAQKPASGNADAIGRVMEMLSEHSVEFVDLRFTDPRGKWQHTAQHVTTIDDEVFRDGIMFDGSSIAGWKAINESDMILMPDAQTAVMDPFAAKPSLILFCDIMEPSTGQPYHRDPRSTAKKAEQYLQASGVGDTAYFGPEAEFFIFDSVKFGVGGNYGMYQIDSQEGPQASIKDYPEGNMGHRPAVKGGYFPVPPVDSDSDLRAEMLSTMGEMGVTIEKHHHEVAQSQHELGMKFGPLVQMADHMQIYKYCIHNVAHSYGKTATFMPKPIYGDNGSGMHVHQSIWKGGRPLFAGNGYADLSESALYYIGGIIKHAKALNAFTNPLTNSYKRLIPGFEAPVLLAYSARNRSASCRIPYATSPKAKRVEVRFPDPGANPYLAFAAMLMAGL
;
A
#
# COMPACT_ATOMS: atom_id res chain seq x y z
N MET A 1 -28.84 22.36 -1.59
CA MET A 1 -28.81 22.42 -3.08
C MET A 1 -27.66 21.54 -3.52
N ALA A 2 -27.96 20.38 -4.10
CA ALA A 2 -26.96 19.41 -4.53
C ALA A 2 -26.06 20.03 -5.61
N GLN A 3 -24.73 19.94 -5.43
CA GLN A 3 -23.78 20.28 -6.48
C GLN A 3 -23.92 19.26 -7.60
N LYS A 4 -24.08 19.73 -8.85
CA LYS A 4 -23.94 18.87 -10.01
C LYS A 4 -22.51 18.27 -10.01
N PRO A 5 -22.35 16.97 -10.31
CA PRO A 5 -21.02 16.39 -10.45
C PRO A 5 -20.23 17.13 -11.54
N ALA A 6 -18.93 17.34 -11.30
CA ALA A 6 -18.01 17.87 -12.32
C ALA A 6 -18.02 16.97 -13.57
N SER A 7 -17.77 17.52 -14.77
CA SER A 7 -17.96 16.80 -16.05
C SER A 7 -17.24 15.45 -16.11
N GLY A 8 -16.04 15.33 -15.54
CA GLY A 8 -15.30 14.06 -15.50
C GLY A 8 -15.91 12.99 -14.59
N ASN A 9 -16.78 13.36 -13.65
CA ASN A 9 -17.45 12.40 -12.76
C ASN A 9 -18.70 11.80 -13.43
N ALA A 10 -19.39 12.54 -14.30
CA ALA A 10 -20.52 12.01 -15.07
C ALA A 10 -20.06 10.94 -16.07
N ASP A 11 -18.95 11.18 -16.77
CA ASP A 11 -18.35 10.21 -17.68
C ASP A 11 -17.89 8.94 -16.93
N ALA A 12 -17.37 9.08 -15.71
CA ALA A 12 -16.96 7.96 -14.87
C ALA A 12 -18.15 7.11 -14.41
N ILE A 13 -19.27 7.73 -14.01
CA ILE A 13 -20.50 7.02 -13.65
C ILE A 13 -21.03 6.24 -14.86
N GLY A 14 -21.07 6.86 -16.05
CA GLY A 14 -21.45 6.19 -17.30
C GLY A 14 -20.63 4.93 -17.54
N ARG A 15 -19.30 5.02 -17.40
CA ARG A 15 -18.40 3.86 -17.49
C ARG A 15 -18.72 2.77 -16.47
N VAL A 16 -19.06 3.12 -15.23
CA VAL A 16 -19.47 2.12 -14.23
C VAL A 16 -20.71 1.38 -14.72
N MET A 17 -21.75 2.10 -15.16
CA MET A 17 -22.99 1.48 -15.63
C MET A 17 -22.77 0.57 -16.85
N GLU A 18 -21.86 0.96 -17.75
CA GLU A 18 -21.42 0.11 -18.86
C GLU A 18 -20.73 -1.16 -18.35
N MET A 19 -19.78 -1.05 -17.42
CA MET A 19 -19.10 -2.21 -16.83
C MET A 19 -20.05 -3.16 -16.12
N LEU A 20 -21.06 -2.64 -15.41
CA LEU A 20 -22.07 -3.46 -14.73
C LEU A 20 -22.82 -4.35 -15.73
N SER A 21 -23.20 -3.78 -16.88
CA SER A 21 -23.89 -4.53 -17.94
C SER A 21 -22.95 -5.45 -18.70
N GLU A 22 -21.77 -4.96 -19.13
CA GLU A 22 -20.82 -5.69 -19.96
C GLU A 22 -20.32 -6.96 -19.27
N HIS A 23 -20.01 -6.86 -17.98
CA HIS A 23 -19.48 -7.97 -17.19
C HIS A 23 -20.55 -8.75 -16.43
N SER A 24 -21.84 -8.47 -16.68
CA SER A 24 -22.96 -9.12 -15.97
C SER A 24 -22.78 -9.11 -14.44
N VAL A 25 -22.41 -7.96 -13.90
CA VAL A 25 -22.09 -7.78 -12.49
C VAL A 25 -23.33 -8.09 -11.64
N GLU A 26 -23.18 -8.98 -10.66
CA GLU A 26 -24.25 -9.31 -9.70
C GLU A 26 -24.14 -8.45 -8.44
N PHE A 27 -22.92 -8.06 -8.04
CA PHE A 27 -22.66 -7.30 -6.83
C PHE A 27 -21.67 -6.15 -7.05
N VAL A 28 -21.92 -5.02 -6.40
CA VAL A 28 -20.97 -3.91 -6.30
C VAL A 28 -20.43 -3.87 -4.88
N ASP A 29 -19.12 -4.07 -4.76
CA ASP A 29 -18.40 -4.14 -3.50
C ASP A 29 -17.80 -2.77 -3.15
N LEU A 30 -18.39 -2.12 -2.17
CA LEU A 30 -18.05 -0.77 -1.74
C LEU A 30 -16.98 -0.85 -0.66
N ARG A 31 -15.77 -0.40 -1.00
CA ARG A 31 -14.59 -0.56 -0.14
C ARG A 31 -14.07 0.77 0.40
N PHE A 32 -13.70 0.78 1.67
CA PHE A 32 -13.10 1.95 2.34
C PHE A 32 -11.96 1.51 3.26
N THR A 33 -11.09 2.42 3.67
CA THR A 33 -9.95 2.08 4.53
C THR A 33 -10.12 2.66 5.93
N ASP A 34 -10.03 1.80 6.94
CA ASP A 34 -10.10 2.24 8.34
C ASP A 34 -8.79 2.93 8.81
N PRO A 35 -8.75 3.56 10.00
CA PRO A 35 -7.54 4.24 10.49
C PRO A 35 -6.31 3.33 10.63
N ARG A 36 -6.50 2.02 10.80
CA ARG A 36 -5.41 1.03 10.89
C ARG A 36 -4.88 0.62 9.53
N GLY A 37 -5.51 1.05 8.44
CA GLY A 37 -5.10 0.73 7.07
C GLY A 37 -5.75 -0.53 6.52
N LYS A 38 -6.71 -1.14 7.23
CA LYS A 38 -7.43 -2.31 6.71
C LYS A 38 -8.47 -1.84 5.69
N TRP A 39 -8.48 -2.49 4.54
CA TRP A 39 -9.54 -2.33 3.55
C TRP A 39 -10.77 -3.09 4.04
N GLN A 40 -11.83 -2.34 4.34
CA GLN A 40 -13.15 -2.80 4.76
C GLN A 40 -14.07 -2.77 3.55
N HIS A 41 -15.15 -3.55 3.58
CA HIS A 41 -16.08 -3.62 2.47
C HIS A 41 -17.52 -3.93 2.89
N THR A 42 -18.46 -3.54 2.04
CA THR A 42 -19.84 -4.04 2.04
C THR A 42 -20.32 -4.16 0.60
N ALA A 43 -20.96 -5.28 0.27
CA ALA A 43 -21.50 -5.52 -1.07
C ALA A 43 -22.98 -5.15 -1.16
N GLN A 44 -23.36 -4.57 -2.29
CA GLN A 44 -24.73 -4.28 -2.68
C GLN A 44 -25.09 -5.09 -3.91
N HIS A 45 -26.33 -5.57 -3.99
CA HIS A 45 -26.81 -6.21 -5.22
C HIS A 45 -26.92 -5.16 -6.33
N VAL A 46 -26.58 -5.51 -7.57
CA VAL A 46 -26.53 -4.56 -8.70
C VAL A 46 -27.84 -3.77 -8.89
N THR A 47 -28.99 -4.33 -8.52
CA THR A 47 -30.30 -3.65 -8.63
C THR A 47 -30.45 -2.44 -7.72
N THR A 48 -29.57 -2.25 -6.73
CA THR A 48 -29.58 -1.09 -5.84
C THR A 48 -28.53 -0.06 -6.24
N ILE A 49 -27.88 -0.22 -7.40
CA ILE A 49 -26.83 0.67 -7.90
C ILE A 49 -27.39 1.46 -9.07
N ASP A 50 -27.69 2.71 -8.82
CA ASP A 50 -28.14 3.70 -9.80
C ASP A 50 -27.32 4.99 -9.69
N ASP A 51 -27.63 5.98 -10.52
CA ASP A 51 -26.95 7.28 -10.53
C ASP A 51 -27.09 8.02 -9.18
N GLU A 52 -28.12 7.74 -8.38
CA GLU A 52 -28.35 8.42 -7.10
C GLU A 52 -27.34 7.98 -6.05
N VAL A 53 -26.91 6.72 -6.07
CA VAL A 53 -25.86 6.19 -5.19
C VAL A 53 -24.56 7.00 -5.26
N PHE A 54 -24.20 7.52 -6.45
CA PHE A 54 -22.99 8.35 -6.63
C PHE A 54 -23.16 9.81 -6.21
N ARG A 55 -24.38 10.23 -5.84
CA ARG A 55 -24.66 11.57 -5.30
C ARG A 55 -24.93 11.53 -3.80
N ASP A 56 -25.72 10.56 -3.38
CA ASP A 56 -26.33 10.48 -2.06
C ASP A 56 -25.56 9.50 -1.15
N GLY A 57 -24.84 8.55 -1.75
CA GLY A 57 -24.07 7.53 -1.04
C GLY A 57 -24.96 6.49 -0.36
N ILE A 58 -24.32 5.61 0.41
CA ILE A 58 -24.99 4.51 1.12
C ILE A 58 -24.69 4.59 2.61
N MET A 59 -25.71 4.42 3.43
CA MET A 59 -25.56 4.45 4.89
C MET A 59 -24.89 3.19 5.43
N PHE A 60 -24.05 3.34 6.45
CA PHE A 60 -23.46 2.22 7.19
C PHE A 60 -23.20 2.59 8.66
N ASP A 61 -22.97 1.57 9.50
CA ASP A 61 -22.60 1.72 10.91
C ASP A 61 -21.10 2.02 11.06
N GLY A 62 -20.77 3.28 11.32
CA GLY A 62 -19.42 3.74 11.61
C GLY A 62 -18.94 3.46 13.03
N SER A 63 -19.81 3.05 13.97
CA SER A 63 -19.42 2.74 15.36
C SER A 63 -18.69 1.40 15.49
N SER A 64 -18.94 0.50 14.53
CA SER A 64 -18.23 -0.77 14.40
C SER A 64 -16.80 -0.62 13.86
N ILE A 65 -16.39 0.57 13.41
CA ILE A 65 -15.04 0.85 12.94
C ILE A 65 -14.20 1.47 14.06
N ALA A 66 -13.14 0.75 14.45
CA ALA A 66 -12.30 1.14 15.57
C ALA A 66 -11.70 2.55 15.40
N GLY A 67 -11.98 3.43 16.36
CA GLY A 67 -11.49 4.81 16.37
C GLY A 67 -12.38 5.81 15.63
N TRP A 68 -13.56 5.41 15.15
CA TRP A 68 -14.54 6.30 14.54
C TRP A 68 -15.63 6.75 15.52
N LYS A 69 -16.90 6.50 15.20
CA LYS A 69 -18.05 7.05 15.93
C LYS A 69 -18.32 6.28 17.23
N ALA A 70 -18.94 6.97 18.18
CA ALA A 70 -19.57 6.31 19.32
C ALA A 70 -20.91 5.70 18.88
N ILE A 71 -21.41 4.72 19.64
CA ILE A 71 -22.64 4.00 19.30
C ILE A 71 -23.88 4.90 19.20
N ASN A 72 -23.89 6.05 19.87
CA ASN A 72 -24.99 7.01 19.85
C ASN A 72 -24.93 7.99 18.66
N GLU A 73 -23.90 7.91 17.81
CA GLU A 73 -23.72 8.71 16.59
C GLU A 73 -23.18 7.82 15.45
N SER A 74 -23.68 6.58 15.36
CA SER A 74 -23.14 5.50 14.52
C SER A 74 -23.17 5.78 13.03
N ASP A 75 -24.25 6.40 12.55
CA ASP A 75 -24.57 6.44 11.13
C ASP A 75 -23.57 7.29 10.36
N MET A 76 -23.08 6.76 9.24
CA MET A 76 -22.12 7.40 8.33
C MET A 76 -22.50 7.11 6.88
N ILE A 77 -21.99 7.90 5.93
CA ILE A 77 -22.22 7.70 4.49
C ILE A 77 -20.95 7.15 3.85
N LEU A 78 -21.08 6.04 3.11
CA LEU A 78 -20.13 5.57 2.09
C LEU A 78 -20.44 6.28 0.79
N MET A 79 -19.49 7.09 0.30
CA MET A 79 -19.61 7.80 -0.97
C MET A 79 -18.73 7.15 -2.03
N PRO A 80 -19.29 6.42 -3.00
CA PRO A 80 -18.50 5.72 -4.02
C PRO A 80 -17.80 6.67 -4.98
N ASP A 81 -16.55 6.36 -5.31
CA ASP A 81 -15.73 7.08 -6.27
C ASP A 81 -15.70 6.33 -7.60
N ALA A 82 -16.53 6.76 -8.56
CA ALA A 82 -16.72 6.08 -9.85
C ALA A 82 -15.43 5.93 -10.67
N GLN A 83 -14.41 6.77 -10.44
CA GLN A 83 -13.13 6.68 -11.14
C GLN A 83 -12.31 5.45 -10.77
N THR A 84 -12.67 4.78 -9.67
CA THR A 84 -11.91 3.67 -9.10
C THR A 84 -12.46 2.29 -9.46
N ALA A 85 -13.44 2.24 -10.37
CA ALA A 85 -14.13 1.03 -10.76
C ALA A 85 -13.19 -0.03 -11.35
N VAL A 86 -13.24 -1.23 -10.76
CA VAL A 86 -12.40 -2.36 -11.17
C VAL A 86 -13.11 -3.68 -10.86
N MET A 87 -12.96 -4.68 -11.73
CA MET A 87 -13.52 -6.02 -11.50
C MET A 87 -12.74 -6.75 -10.40
N ASP A 88 -13.44 -7.51 -9.55
CA ASP A 88 -12.81 -8.41 -8.58
C ASP A 88 -12.45 -9.75 -9.26
N PRO A 89 -11.16 -10.12 -9.39
CA PRO A 89 -10.76 -11.37 -10.05
C PRO A 89 -10.93 -12.61 -9.16
N PHE A 90 -11.26 -12.45 -7.87
CA PHE A 90 -11.34 -13.55 -6.91
C PHE A 90 -12.78 -13.91 -6.54
N ALA A 91 -13.73 -13.00 -6.75
CA ALA A 91 -15.13 -13.23 -6.40
C ALA A 91 -15.75 -14.33 -7.26
N ALA A 92 -16.37 -15.32 -6.62
CA ALA A 92 -17.06 -16.42 -7.32
C ALA A 92 -18.26 -15.94 -8.16
N LYS A 93 -18.84 -14.79 -7.79
CA LYS A 93 -19.87 -14.09 -8.57
C LYS A 93 -19.27 -12.81 -9.15
N PRO A 94 -19.55 -12.46 -10.42
CA PRO A 94 -19.04 -11.24 -11.03
C PRO A 94 -19.32 -10.03 -10.14
N SER A 95 -18.26 -9.40 -9.64
CA SER A 95 -18.34 -8.31 -8.68
C SER A 95 -17.48 -7.14 -9.13
N LEU A 96 -18.01 -5.93 -9.01
CA LEU A 96 -17.30 -4.69 -9.29
C LEU A 96 -16.91 -4.01 -7.98
N ILE A 97 -15.64 -3.66 -7.80
CA ILE A 97 -15.14 -2.92 -6.64
C ILE A 97 -15.21 -1.41 -6.93
N LEU A 98 -15.67 -0.64 -5.95
CA LEU A 98 -15.57 0.82 -5.90
C LEU A 98 -14.94 1.26 -4.58
N PHE A 99 -13.93 2.12 -4.64
CA PHE A 99 -13.43 2.80 -3.44
C PHE A 99 -14.44 3.85 -2.99
N CYS A 100 -14.56 4.03 -1.69
CA CYS A 100 -15.47 4.98 -1.06
C CYS A 100 -14.70 5.93 -0.16
N ASP A 101 -15.08 7.21 -0.21
CA ASP A 101 -14.79 8.16 0.86
C ASP A 101 -15.90 8.08 1.92
N ILE A 102 -15.60 8.52 3.14
CA ILE A 102 -16.59 8.57 4.21
C ILE A 102 -17.07 10.00 4.43
N MET A 103 -18.38 10.19 4.50
CA MET A 103 -19.01 11.50 4.70
C MET A 103 -19.80 11.55 6.00
N GLU A 104 -19.79 12.71 6.66
CA GLU A 104 -20.60 13.00 7.84
C GLU A 104 -22.06 13.27 7.44
N PRO A 105 -23.06 12.48 7.88
CA PRO A 105 -24.44 12.61 7.39
C PRO A 105 -25.08 13.95 7.72
N SER A 106 -24.75 14.53 8.87
CA SER A 106 -25.34 15.79 9.35
C SER A 106 -24.86 17.02 8.58
N THR A 107 -23.69 16.95 7.95
CA THR A 107 -23.06 18.10 7.28
C THR A 107 -22.78 17.88 5.80
N GLY A 108 -22.81 16.63 5.34
CA GLY A 108 -22.38 16.23 4.01
C GLY A 108 -20.89 16.47 3.75
N GLN A 109 -20.08 16.71 4.79
CA GLN A 109 -18.65 16.99 4.65
C GLN A 109 -17.81 15.71 4.76
N PRO A 110 -16.62 15.67 4.11
CA PRO A 110 -15.70 14.54 4.26
C PRO A 110 -15.31 14.31 5.71
N TYR A 111 -15.43 13.06 6.16
CA TYR A 111 -15.17 12.69 7.54
C TYR A 111 -13.70 12.90 7.89
N HIS A 112 -13.45 13.58 9.01
CA HIS A 112 -12.10 14.00 9.38
C HIS A 112 -11.17 12.85 9.79
N ARG A 113 -11.70 11.64 10.06
CA ARG A 113 -10.90 10.44 10.36
C ARG A 113 -10.90 9.42 9.23
N ASP A 114 -11.44 9.76 8.07
CA ASP A 114 -11.26 8.98 6.86
C ASP A 114 -9.83 9.19 6.32
N PRO A 115 -9.01 8.13 6.26
CA PRO A 115 -7.67 8.18 5.69
C PRO A 115 -7.66 8.69 4.25
N ARG A 116 -8.60 8.25 3.41
CA ARG A 116 -8.62 8.59 1.97
C ARG A 116 -8.95 10.07 1.77
N SER A 117 -9.97 10.57 2.46
CA SER A 117 -10.25 12.01 2.54
C SER A 117 -9.06 12.84 3.06
N THR A 118 -8.28 12.31 4.00
CA THR A 118 -7.07 12.99 4.52
C THR A 118 -5.97 13.09 3.45
N ALA A 119 -5.76 12.02 2.68
CA ALA A 119 -4.85 12.01 1.53
C ALA A 119 -5.28 12.99 0.43
N LYS A 120 -6.58 13.03 0.09
CA LYS A 120 -7.15 14.02 -0.86
C LYS A 120 -6.91 15.47 -0.39
N LYS A 121 -7.09 15.75 0.91
CA LYS A 121 -6.79 17.06 1.50
C LYS A 121 -5.29 17.41 1.41
N ALA A 122 -4.39 16.44 1.54
CA ALA A 122 -2.95 16.67 1.40
C ALA A 122 -2.56 17.06 -0.03
N GLU A 123 -3.14 16.40 -1.05
CA GLU A 123 -2.94 16.81 -2.45
C GLU A 123 -3.49 18.21 -2.74
N GLN A 124 -4.68 18.53 -2.22
CA GLN A 124 -5.27 19.87 -2.33
C GLN A 124 -4.41 20.93 -1.63
N TYR A 125 -3.85 20.61 -0.46
CA TYR A 125 -2.95 21.51 0.26
C TYR A 125 -1.68 21.83 -0.53
N LEU A 126 -1.06 20.82 -1.17
CA LEU A 126 0.07 21.04 -2.07
C LEU A 126 -0.28 22.06 -3.16
N GLN A 127 -1.41 21.88 -3.83
CA GLN A 127 -1.85 22.79 -4.89
C GLN A 127 -2.11 24.20 -4.34
N ALA A 128 -2.82 24.32 -3.22
CA ALA A 128 -3.14 25.60 -2.58
C ALA A 128 -1.89 26.33 -2.07
N SER A 129 -0.84 25.60 -1.66
CA SER A 129 0.43 26.19 -1.21
C SER A 129 1.22 26.86 -2.34
N GLY A 130 0.93 26.49 -3.60
CA GLY A 130 1.65 26.95 -4.77
C GLY A 130 3.04 26.34 -4.95
N VAL A 131 3.48 25.42 -4.07
CA VAL A 131 4.78 24.73 -4.17
C VAL A 131 4.83 23.83 -5.41
N GLY A 132 3.78 23.04 -5.65
CA GLY A 132 3.63 22.16 -6.82
C GLY A 132 2.15 21.89 -7.13
N ASP A 133 1.88 21.17 -8.21
CA ASP A 133 0.52 20.71 -8.54
C ASP A 133 0.30 19.21 -8.27
N THR A 134 1.39 18.43 -8.31
CA THR A 134 1.35 16.97 -8.20
C THR A 134 2.49 16.47 -7.34
N ALA A 135 2.18 15.62 -6.37
CA ALA A 135 3.18 14.82 -5.65
C ALA A 135 3.09 13.37 -6.12
N TYR A 136 4.18 12.87 -6.70
CA TYR A 136 4.27 11.47 -7.12
C TYR A 136 4.87 10.62 -6.01
N PHE A 137 4.24 9.48 -5.76
CA PHE A 137 4.64 8.45 -4.80
C PHE A 137 4.91 7.13 -5.53
N GLY A 138 5.97 6.42 -5.15
CA GLY A 138 6.29 5.09 -5.64
C GLY A 138 6.68 4.18 -4.47
N PRO A 139 5.72 3.46 -3.86
CA PRO A 139 5.99 2.55 -2.76
C PRO A 139 6.50 1.19 -3.26
N GLU A 140 7.58 0.69 -2.66
CA GLU A 140 8.09 -0.68 -2.81
C GLU A 140 7.75 -1.43 -1.52
N ALA A 141 6.61 -2.14 -1.49
CA ALA A 141 6.13 -2.85 -0.32
C ALA A 141 6.56 -4.33 -0.36
N GLU A 142 7.62 -4.64 0.38
CA GLU A 142 8.11 -6.00 0.54
C GLU A 142 7.13 -6.84 1.38
N PHE A 143 7.11 -8.15 1.19
CA PHE A 143 6.24 -9.07 1.92
C PHE A 143 6.86 -10.46 2.03
N PHE A 144 6.27 -11.31 2.86
CA PHE A 144 6.65 -12.72 2.98
C PHE A 144 5.49 -13.62 2.56
N ILE A 145 5.80 -14.78 2.02
CA ILE A 145 4.84 -15.87 1.80
C ILE A 145 5.28 -17.06 2.64
N PHE A 146 4.34 -17.66 3.38
CA PHE A 146 4.60 -18.81 4.24
C PHE A 146 3.63 -19.95 3.93
N ASP A 147 4.03 -21.18 4.23
CA ASP A 147 3.18 -22.36 4.06
C ASP A 147 2.23 -22.54 5.25
N SER A 148 2.64 -22.10 6.46
CA SER A 148 1.80 -22.16 7.65
C SER A 148 2.21 -21.12 8.68
N VAL A 149 1.22 -20.54 9.36
CA VAL A 149 1.43 -19.65 10.51
C VAL A 149 0.49 -20.06 11.64
N LYS A 150 1.01 -20.23 12.85
CA LYS A 150 0.24 -20.51 14.07
C LYS A 150 0.62 -19.50 15.13
N PHE A 151 -0.33 -18.88 15.80
CA PHE A 151 -0.04 -17.93 16.88
C PHE A 151 -1.18 -17.88 17.90
N GLY A 152 -0.88 -17.43 19.11
CA GLY A 152 -1.88 -17.25 20.16
C GLY A 152 -1.28 -16.76 21.47
N VAL A 153 -2.11 -16.10 22.26
CA VAL A 153 -1.80 -15.66 23.63
C VAL A 153 -2.97 -16.05 24.53
N GLY A 154 -2.69 -16.64 25.68
CA GLY A 154 -3.68 -17.02 26.68
C GLY A 154 -3.11 -16.89 28.10
N GLY A 155 -3.90 -17.24 29.11
CA GLY A 155 -3.55 -17.00 30.52
C GLY A 155 -2.21 -17.60 30.97
N ASN A 156 -1.75 -18.67 30.32
CA ASN A 156 -0.51 -19.38 30.63
C ASN A 156 0.36 -19.67 29.39
N TYR A 157 0.10 -19.04 28.24
CA TYR A 157 0.92 -19.26 27.03
C TYR A 157 0.99 -18.03 26.13
N GLY A 158 2.07 -17.93 25.38
CA GLY A 158 2.22 -17.03 24.24
C GLY A 158 3.11 -17.71 23.21
N MET A 159 2.64 -17.84 21.98
CA MET A 159 3.39 -18.50 20.91
C MET A 159 3.14 -17.86 19.55
N TYR A 160 4.15 -17.97 18.69
CA TYR A 160 3.99 -17.92 17.25
C TYR A 160 4.94 -18.94 16.61
N GLN A 161 4.55 -19.48 15.48
CA GLN A 161 5.34 -20.40 14.67
C GLN A 161 5.02 -20.15 13.21
N ILE A 162 6.06 -20.05 12.40
CA ILE A 162 5.98 -19.84 10.95
C ILE A 162 6.73 -21.00 10.29
N ASP A 163 6.17 -21.54 9.21
CA ASP A 163 6.76 -22.60 8.41
C ASP A 163 6.80 -22.20 6.94
N SER A 164 7.89 -22.56 6.27
CA SER A 164 8.12 -22.33 4.84
C SER A 164 9.09 -23.39 4.30
N GLN A 165 8.84 -23.85 3.08
CA GLN A 165 9.72 -24.73 2.32
C GLN A 165 11.13 -24.15 2.08
N GLU A 166 11.29 -22.83 2.14
CA GLU A 166 12.60 -22.15 2.06
C GLU A 166 13.21 -21.86 3.43
N GLY A 167 12.47 -22.09 4.52
CA GLY A 167 12.87 -21.74 5.88
C GLY A 167 14.06 -22.57 6.39
N PRO A 168 14.69 -22.15 7.52
CA PRO A 168 15.91 -22.78 8.02
C PRO A 168 15.70 -24.23 8.49
N GLN A 169 14.50 -24.58 8.93
CA GLN A 169 14.14 -25.95 9.35
C GLN A 169 13.75 -26.85 8.17
N ALA A 170 13.54 -26.28 6.98
CA ALA A 170 13.08 -27.04 5.83
C ALA A 170 14.12 -28.05 5.33
N SER A 171 15.41 -27.83 5.60
CA SER A 171 16.50 -28.76 5.22
C SER A 171 16.48 -30.10 5.95
N ILE A 172 15.83 -30.18 7.12
CA ILE A 172 15.73 -31.41 7.93
C ILE A 172 14.30 -31.95 8.02
N LYS A 173 13.35 -31.27 7.36
CA LYS A 173 11.96 -31.67 7.35
C LYS A 173 11.77 -32.85 6.40
N ASP A 174 11.06 -33.87 6.87
CA ASP A 174 10.62 -34.99 6.05
C ASP A 174 9.38 -34.58 5.27
N TYR A 175 9.48 -34.65 3.94
CA TYR A 175 8.37 -34.41 3.02
C TYR A 175 7.95 -35.75 2.39
N PRO A 176 6.64 -36.01 2.17
CA PRO A 176 6.17 -37.23 1.53
C PRO A 176 6.84 -37.54 0.18
N GLU A 177 7.15 -36.50 -0.59
CA GLU A 177 7.80 -36.53 -1.90
C GLU A 177 9.35 -36.49 -1.84
N GLY A 178 9.92 -36.41 -0.63
CA GLY A 178 11.35 -36.25 -0.40
C GLY A 178 11.82 -34.80 -0.27
N ASN A 179 13.01 -34.60 0.30
CA ASN A 179 13.56 -33.26 0.53
C ASN A 179 14.47 -32.83 -0.63
N MET A 180 14.01 -31.87 -1.45
CA MET A 180 14.70 -31.46 -2.70
C MET A 180 15.96 -30.60 -2.49
N GLY A 181 16.22 -30.11 -1.27
CA GLY A 181 17.48 -29.44 -0.91
C GLY A 181 17.66 -27.98 -1.34
N HIS A 182 17.24 -27.60 -2.56
CA HIS A 182 17.50 -26.27 -3.15
C HIS A 182 16.79 -25.15 -2.38
N ARG A 183 17.54 -24.35 -1.61
CA ARG A 183 16.99 -23.29 -0.74
C ARG A 183 17.91 -22.09 -0.64
N PRO A 184 17.37 -20.87 -0.50
CA PRO A 184 18.18 -19.72 -0.16
C PRO A 184 18.73 -19.87 1.27
N ALA A 185 19.96 -19.44 1.50
CA ALA A 185 20.49 -19.27 2.85
C ALA A 185 19.85 -18.03 3.51
N VAL A 186 20.06 -17.84 4.82
CA VAL A 186 19.73 -16.58 5.51
C VAL A 186 20.41 -15.42 4.77
N LYS A 187 19.64 -14.38 4.42
CA LYS A 187 20.08 -13.26 3.56
C LYS A 187 20.52 -13.66 2.14
N GLY A 188 20.11 -14.82 1.66
CA GLY A 188 20.52 -15.41 0.38
C GLY A 188 19.45 -15.45 -0.70
N GLY A 189 18.28 -14.84 -0.47
CA GLY A 189 17.14 -14.90 -1.38
C GLY A 189 17.25 -13.99 -2.61
N TYR A 190 18.15 -13.01 -2.62
CA TYR A 190 18.27 -12.01 -3.69
C TYR A 190 19.41 -12.37 -4.66
N PHE A 191 19.19 -12.83 -5.90
CA PHE A 191 17.94 -13.31 -6.51
C PHE A 191 18.20 -14.60 -7.32
N PRO A 192 18.58 -15.73 -6.69
CA PRO A 192 18.86 -16.98 -7.39
C PRO A 192 17.69 -17.41 -8.28
N VAL A 193 17.99 -18.11 -9.38
CA VAL A 193 16.96 -18.69 -10.25
C VAL A 193 16.34 -19.96 -9.63
N PRO A 194 15.16 -20.41 -10.09
CA PRO A 194 14.63 -21.73 -9.75
C PRO A 194 15.65 -22.86 -10.01
N PRO A 195 15.67 -23.93 -9.20
CA PRO A 195 14.71 -24.27 -8.15
C PRO A 195 15.03 -23.68 -6.76
N VAL A 196 16.02 -22.79 -6.62
CA VAL A 196 16.30 -22.13 -5.33
C VAL A 196 15.20 -21.14 -4.97
N ASP A 197 14.75 -20.36 -5.95
CA ASP A 197 13.56 -19.51 -5.84
C ASP A 197 12.31 -20.36 -6.08
N SER A 198 11.54 -20.60 -5.02
CA SER A 198 10.40 -21.53 -5.05
C SER A 198 9.08 -20.89 -5.47
N ASP A 199 9.02 -19.56 -5.55
CA ASP A 199 7.76 -18.80 -5.71
C ASP A 199 7.79 -17.86 -6.94
N SER A 200 8.65 -18.13 -7.94
CA SER A 200 8.73 -17.31 -9.17
C SER A 200 7.37 -17.21 -9.90
N ASP A 201 6.73 -18.35 -10.15
CA ASP A 201 5.43 -18.41 -10.84
C ASP A 201 4.31 -17.79 -10.00
N LEU A 202 4.34 -18.01 -8.68
CA LEU A 202 3.39 -17.40 -7.74
C LEU A 202 3.47 -15.86 -7.78
N ARG A 203 4.68 -15.30 -7.81
CA ARG A 203 4.87 -13.84 -7.96
C ARG A 203 4.44 -13.33 -9.33
N ALA A 204 4.64 -14.10 -10.39
CA ALA A 204 4.20 -13.72 -11.73
C ALA A 204 2.67 -13.65 -11.81
N GLU A 205 1.97 -14.60 -11.19
CA GLU A 205 0.51 -14.58 -11.06
C GLU A 205 0.06 -13.34 -10.27
N MET A 206 0.63 -13.11 -9.07
CA MET A 206 0.31 -11.92 -8.28
C MET A 206 0.47 -10.61 -9.06
N LEU A 207 1.55 -10.49 -9.83
CA LEU A 207 1.84 -9.31 -10.64
C LEU A 207 0.82 -9.16 -11.78
N SER A 208 0.54 -10.22 -12.53
CA SER A 208 -0.44 -10.20 -13.62
C SER A 208 -1.84 -9.85 -13.13
N THR A 209 -2.32 -10.49 -12.05
CA THR A 209 -3.66 -10.23 -11.49
C THR A 209 -3.78 -8.81 -10.95
N MET A 210 -2.72 -8.23 -10.37
CA MET A 210 -2.72 -6.80 -10.03
C MET A 210 -2.88 -5.90 -11.26
N GLY A 211 -2.28 -6.29 -12.39
CA GLY A 211 -2.43 -5.62 -13.68
C GLY A 211 -3.86 -5.64 -14.19
N GLU A 212 -4.56 -6.78 -14.06
CA GLU A 212 -5.99 -6.92 -14.37
C GLU A 212 -6.86 -6.01 -13.51
N MET A 213 -6.43 -5.74 -12.26
CA MET A 213 -7.06 -4.78 -11.37
C MET A 213 -6.67 -3.31 -11.65
N GLY A 214 -6.02 -3.02 -12.79
CA GLY A 214 -5.71 -1.66 -13.24
C GLY A 214 -4.43 -1.05 -12.65
N VAL A 215 -3.65 -1.80 -11.87
CA VAL A 215 -2.34 -1.32 -11.40
C VAL A 215 -1.33 -1.37 -12.55
N THR A 216 -0.60 -0.28 -12.78
CA THR A 216 0.50 -0.31 -13.75
C THR A 216 1.71 -1.02 -13.15
N ILE A 217 1.90 -2.28 -13.54
CA ILE A 217 2.94 -3.19 -13.03
C ILE A 217 4.29 -2.99 -13.72
N GLU A 218 5.39 -3.35 -13.04
CA GLU A 218 6.76 -3.23 -13.58
C GLU A 218 7.56 -4.53 -13.53
N LYS A 219 7.73 -5.14 -12.34
CA LYS A 219 8.65 -6.26 -12.12
C LYS A 219 8.23 -7.09 -10.91
N HIS A 220 8.78 -8.29 -10.77
CA HIS A 220 8.77 -9.05 -9.52
C HIS A 220 10.14 -9.67 -9.27
N HIS A 221 10.51 -9.86 -8.01
CA HIS A 221 11.70 -10.63 -7.64
C HIS A 221 11.57 -11.20 -6.22
N HIS A 222 12.39 -12.21 -5.96
CA HIS A 222 12.67 -12.63 -4.60
C HIS A 222 13.52 -11.57 -3.90
N GLU A 223 13.28 -11.35 -2.62
CA GLU A 223 14.01 -10.39 -1.78
C GLU A 223 15.09 -11.10 -0.93
N VAL A 224 15.81 -10.35 -0.10
CA VAL A 224 17.02 -10.82 0.58
C VAL A 224 16.74 -11.95 1.57
N ALA A 225 15.69 -11.87 2.39
CA ALA A 225 15.36 -12.92 3.35
C ALA A 225 14.73 -14.14 2.69
N GLN A 226 14.78 -15.28 3.36
CA GLN A 226 14.06 -16.49 2.95
C GLN A 226 12.55 -16.21 2.86
N SER A 227 11.90 -16.64 1.78
CA SER A 227 10.47 -16.43 1.51
C SER A 227 10.02 -14.97 1.50
N GLN A 228 10.93 -14.06 1.15
CA GLN A 228 10.66 -12.63 1.03
C GLN A 228 10.52 -12.27 -0.46
N HIS A 229 9.60 -11.35 -0.75
CA HIS A 229 9.26 -10.98 -2.11
C HIS A 229 9.00 -9.47 -2.24
N GLU A 230 9.16 -8.95 -3.45
CA GLU A 230 8.76 -7.60 -3.85
C GLU A 230 8.14 -7.65 -5.25
N LEU A 231 7.03 -6.92 -5.43
CA LEU A 231 6.45 -6.60 -6.73
C LEU A 231 6.58 -5.08 -6.96
N GLY A 232 6.98 -4.70 -8.17
CA GLY A 232 7.11 -3.32 -8.60
C GLY A 232 5.84 -2.82 -9.28
N MET A 233 5.40 -1.63 -8.88
CA MET A 233 4.35 -0.87 -9.56
C MET A 233 4.87 0.52 -9.92
N LYS A 234 4.38 1.06 -11.03
CA LYS A 234 4.74 2.41 -11.47
C LYS A 234 4.20 3.44 -10.49
N PHE A 235 5.01 4.46 -10.22
CA PHE A 235 4.61 5.59 -9.38
C PHE A 235 3.40 6.35 -9.96
N GLY A 236 2.69 7.06 -9.09
CA GLY A 236 1.49 7.84 -9.43
C GLY A 236 1.21 8.92 -8.38
N PRO A 237 0.18 9.75 -8.54
CA PRO A 237 -0.27 10.70 -7.52
C PRO A 237 -0.57 10.02 -6.18
N LEU A 238 -0.50 10.78 -5.10
CA LEU A 238 -0.55 10.30 -3.71
C LEU A 238 -1.78 9.42 -3.44
N VAL A 239 -2.98 9.88 -3.78
CA VAL A 239 -4.23 9.12 -3.51
C VAL A 239 -4.27 7.86 -4.35
N GLN A 240 -3.96 7.97 -5.66
CA GLN A 240 -3.94 6.82 -6.56
C GLN A 240 -3.00 5.72 -6.06
N MET A 241 -1.81 6.09 -5.57
CA MET A 241 -0.85 5.11 -5.08
C MET A 241 -1.22 4.51 -3.73
N ALA A 242 -1.99 5.23 -2.91
CA ALA A 242 -2.56 4.65 -1.70
C ALA A 242 -3.70 3.67 -2.04
N ASP A 243 -4.55 3.99 -3.03
CA ASP A 243 -5.57 3.08 -3.58
C ASP A 243 -4.89 1.81 -4.15
N HIS A 244 -3.84 1.96 -4.98
CA HIS A 244 -3.06 0.85 -5.51
C HIS A 244 -2.38 0.00 -4.42
N MET A 245 -1.95 0.60 -3.30
CA MET A 245 -1.42 -0.19 -2.19
C MET A 245 -2.49 -1.07 -1.51
N GLN A 246 -3.76 -0.66 -1.51
CA GLN A 246 -4.83 -1.52 -1.02
C GLN A 246 -5.07 -2.70 -1.97
N ILE A 247 -5.06 -2.45 -3.29
CA ILE A 247 -5.15 -3.51 -4.32
C ILE A 247 -3.95 -4.47 -4.20
N TYR A 248 -2.73 -3.93 -4.08
CA TYR A 248 -1.49 -4.71 -3.92
C TYR A 248 -1.61 -5.72 -2.78
N LYS A 249 -1.97 -5.25 -1.58
CA LYS A 249 -2.14 -6.10 -0.40
C LYS A 249 -3.27 -7.10 -0.58
N TYR A 250 -4.38 -6.68 -1.18
CA TYR A 250 -5.54 -7.56 -1.42
C TYR A 250 -5.19 -8.69 -2.40
N CYS A 251 -4.59 -8.36 -3.53
CA CYS A 251 -4.22 -9.32 -4.57
C CYS A 251 -3.22 -10.35 -4.03
N ILE A 252 -2.14 -9.91 -3.39
CA ILE A 252 -1.12 -10.82 -2.84
C ILE A 252 -1.71 -11.77 -1.79
N HIS A 253 -2.58 -11.29 -0.89
CA HIS A 253 -3.20 -12.19 0.08
C HIS A 253 -4.10 -13.23 -0.59
N ASN A 254 -4.90 -12.85 -1.59
CA ASN A 254 -5.84 -13.78 -2.24
C ASN A 254 -5.12 -14.78 -3.16
N VAL A 255 -4.12 -14.34 -3.92
CA VAL A 255 -3.31 -15.25 -4.74
C VAL A 255 -2.50 -16.19 -3.85
N ALA A 256 -1.89 -15.72 -2.76
CA ALA A 256 -1.24 -16.64 -1.82
C ALA A 256 -2.24 -17.66 -1.25
N HIS A 257 -3.44 -17.21 -0.90
CA HIS A 257 -4.49 -18.07 -0.36
C HIS A 257 -4.97 -19.13 -1.36
N SER A 258 -5.16 -18.78 -2.64
CA SER A 258 -5.58 -19.75 -3.67
C SER A 258 -4.52 -20.82 -3.94
N TYR A 259 -3.25 -20.53 -3.67
CA TYR A 259 -2.14 -21.49 -3.73
C TYR A 259 -1.93 -22.27 -2.43
N GLY A 260 -2.83 -22.13 -1.44
CA GLY A 260 -2.71 -22.82 -0.15
C GLY A 260 -1.60 -22.26 0.76
N LYS A 261 -1.14 -21.04 0.49
CA LYS A 261 -0.12 -20.32 1.25
C LYS A 261 -0.74 -19.13 2.00
N THR A 262 0.06 -18.45 2.80
CA THR A 262 -0.34 -17.23 3.51
C THR A 262 0.71 -16.15 3.38
N ALA A 263 0.33 -15.01 2.80
CA ALA A 263 1.21 -13.84 2.73
C ALA A 263 1.11 -12.96 3.99
N THR A 264 2.17 -12.23 4.29
CA THR A 264 2.18 -11.20 5.34
C THR A 264 3.05 -10.01 4.98
N PHE A 265 2.56 -8.84 5.38
CA PHE A 265 3.19 -7.53 5.20
C PHE A 265 3.86 -7.02 6.49
N MET A 266 3.96 -7.89 7.51
CA MET A 266 4.50 -7.48 8.80
C MET A 266 5.99 -7.08 8.69
N PRO A 267 6.46 -6.06 9.43
CA PRO A 267 7.81 -5.51 9.20
C PRO A 267 8.95 -6.49 9.52
N LYS A 268 8.73 -7.41 10.46
CA LYS A 268 9.75 -8.37 10.90
C LYS A 268 9.11 -9.70 11.33
N PRO A 269 8.81 -10.61 10.39
CA PRO A 269 8.30 -11.94 10.72
C PRO A 269 9.39 -12.88 11.25
N ILE A 270 10.61 -12.76 10.71
CA ILE A 270 11.74 -13.65 10.99
C ILE A 270 12.83 -12.88 11.75
N TYR A 271 13.24 -13.40 12.90
CA TYR A 271 14.42 -12.91 13.62
C TYR A 271 15.71 -13.35 12.92
N GLY A 272 16.68 -12.45 12.80
CA GLY A 272 18.00 -12.78 12.24
C GLY A 272 18.10 -12.78 10.71
N ASP A 273 17.01 -12.50 9.99
CA ASP A 273 17.00 -12.28 8.54
C ASP A 273 16.45 -10.88 8.19
N ASN A 274 16.43 -10.45 6.93
CA ASN A 274 15.83 -9.18 6.51
C ASN A 274 14.33 -9.08 6.87
N GLY A 275 13.77 -7.88 6.87
CA GLY A 275 12.36 -7.65 7.18
C GLY A 275 11.74 -6.65 6.20
N SER A 276 10.41 -6.68 6.07
CA SER A 276 9.67 -5.96 5.04
C SER A 276 9.65 -4.45 5.24
N GLY A 277 10.26 -3.71 4.31
CA GLY A 277 10.10 -2.27 4.14
C GLY A 277 8.95 -1.89 3.22
N MET A 278 8.54 -0.62 3.33
CA MET A 278 7.79 0.08 2.30
C MET A 278 8.63 1.27 1.87
N HIS A 279 9.57 1.08 0.95
CA HIS A 279 10.42 2.19 0.50
C HIS A 279 9.56 3.14 -0.34
N VAL A 280 9.47 4.41 0.06
CA VAL A 280 8.57 5.35 -0.61
C VAL A 280 9.36 6.39 -1.38
N HIS A 281 9.39 6.22 -2.70
CA HIS A 281 9.93 7.21 -3.63
C HIS A 281 9.00 8.42 -3.74
N GLN A 282 9.54 9.63 -3.67
CA GLN A 282 8.77 10.88 -3.67
C GLN A 282 9.38 11.93 -4.59
N SER A 283 8.53 12.64 -5.34
CA SER A 283 8.91 13.82 -6.11
C SER A 283 7.74 14.79 -6.25
N ILE A 284 8.02 16.10 -6.27
CA ILE A 284 7.03 17.16 -6.51
C ILE A 284 7.20 17.71 -7.93
N TRP A 285 6.08 17.97 -8.59
CA TRP A 285 6.01 18.49 -9.95
C TRP A 285 5.13 19.75 -10.02
N LYS A 286 5.38 20.59 -11.03
CA LYS A 286 4.58 21.79 -11.33
C LYS A 286 4.57 22.07 -12.82
N GLY A 287 3.38 22.25 -13.40
CA GLY A 287 3.17 22.45 -14.83
C GLY A 287 3.82 21.37 -15.69
N GLY A 288 3.76 20.11 -15.24
CA GLY A 288 4.38 18.97 -15.93
C GLY A 288 5.92 18.93 -15.89
N ARG A 289 6.57 19.74 -15.04
CA ARG A 289 8.03 19.73 -14.85
C ARG A 289 8.43 19.23 -13.45
N PRO A 290 9.49 18.40 -13.34
CA PRO A 290 9.98 17.93 -12.05
C PRO A 290 10.65 19.07 -11.28
N LEU A 291 10.32 19.22 -9.99
CA LEU A 291 10.95 20.23 -9.14
C LEU A 291 12.17 19.72 -8.38
N PHE A 292 12.37 18.39 -8.31
CA PHE A 292 13.42 17.81 -7.49
C PHE A 292 14.79 17.73 -8.17
N ALA A 293 14.84 17.89 -9.49
CA ALA A 293 16.10 17.96 -10.24
C ALA A 293 16.74 19.35 -10.12
N GLY A 294 18.05 19.40 -9.89
CA GLY A 294 18.82 20.64 -9.80
C GLY A 294 20.31 20.40 -9.90
N ASN A 295 21.10 21.33 -9.35
CA ASN A 295 22.56 21.33 -9.39
C ASN A 295 23.22 21.20 -8.00
N GLY A 296 22.44 20.86 -6.98
CA GLY A 296 22.92 20.59 -5.62
C GLY A 296 23.47 19.18 -5.45
N TYR A 297 23.55 18.73 -4.19
CA TYR A 297 24.03 17.39 -3.86
C TYR A 297 23.22 16.30 -4.61
N ALA A 298 23.92 15.38 -5.29
CA ALA A 298 23.33 14.31 -6.08
C ALA A 298 22.36 14.78 -7.20
N ASP A 299 22.61 15.97 -7.74
CA ASP A 299 21.80 16.69 -8.74
C ASP A 299 20.37 16.97 -8.27
N LEU A 300 20.19 17.17 -6.96
CA LEU A 300 18.93 17.63 -6.39
C LEU A 300 18.82 19.15 -6.44
N SER A 301 17.59 19.66 -6.56
CA SER A 301 17.30 21.07 -6.33
C SER A 301 17.37 21.42 -4.85
N GLU A 302 17.49 22.71 -4.56
CA GLU A 302 17.38 23.20 -3.19
C GLU A 302 16.03 22.84 -2.54
N SER A 303 14.93 22.93 -3.30
CA SER A 303 13.60 22.52 -2.84
C SER A 303 13.55 21.04 -2.45
N ALA A 304 14.21 20.15 -3.21
CA ALA A 304 14.31 18.74 -2.82
C ALA A 304 15.14 18.54 -1.55
N LEU A 305 16.23 19.29 -1.38
CA LEU A 305 17.04 19.22 -0.17
C LEU A 305 16.27 19.71 1.07
N TYR A 306 15.48 20.78 0.95
CA TYR A 306 14.59 21.23 2.03
C TYR A 306 13.47 20.25 2.32
N TYR A 307 12.88 19.64 1.29
CA TYR A 307 11.90 18.58 1.45
C TYR A 307 12.46 17.41 2.27
N ILE A 308 13.68 16.95 1.94
CA ILE A 308 14.40 15.94 2.73
C ILE A 308 14.67 16.42 4.16
N GLY A 309 15.04 17.70 4.33
CA GLY A 309 15.23 18.32 5.63
C GLY A 309 13.97 18.27 6.51
N GLY A 310 12.80 18.53 5.93
CA GLY A 310 11.50 18.40 6.58
C GLY A 310 11.19 16.97 7.01
N ILE A 311 11.39 15.99 6.12
CA ILE A 311 11.27 14.55 6.45
C ILE A 311 12.16 14.18 7.64
N ILE A 312 13.44 14.58 7.64
CA ILE A 312 14.38 14.27 8.72
C ILE A 312 13.98 14.97 10.03
N LYS A 313 13.60 16.25 9.95
CA LYS A 313 13.17 17.05 11.11
C LYS A 313 11.97 16.41 11.82
N HIS A 314 11.03 15.86 11.05
CA HIS A 314 9.78 15.29 11.56
C HIS A 314 9.80 13.75 11.69
N ALA A 315 10.91 13.07 11.36
CA ALA A 315 10.99 11.61 11.30
C ALA A 315 10.48 10.88 12.55
N LYS A 316 10.78 11.40 13.75
CA LYS A 316 10.29 10.81 15.01
C LYS A 316 8.76 10.81 15.11
N ALA A 317 8.11 11.88 14.66
CA ALA A 317 6.65 11.98 14.63
C ALA A 317 6.06 11.20 13.44
N LEU A 318 6.74 11.21 12.29
CA LEU A 318 6.34 10.43 11.11
C LEU A 318 6.22 8.94 11.43
N ASN A 319 7.11 8.39 12.26
CA ASN A 319 7.06 6.98 12.67
C ASN A 319 5.71 6.55 13.28
N ALA A 320 4.92 7.47 13.86
CA ALA A 320 3.57 7.15 14.33
C ALA A 320 2.61 6.76 13.18
N PHE A 321 2.87 7.23 11.96
CA PHE A 321 2.08 6.96 10.76
C PHE A 321 2.78 5.98 9.81
N THR A 322 4.10 6.08 9.66
CA THR A 322 4.90 5.28 8.72
C THR A 322 5.38 3.96 9.32
N ASN A 323 5.42 3.85 10.65
CA ASN A 323 5.90 2.69 11.41
C ASN A 323 5.00 2.41 12.63
N PRO A 324 3.68 2.22 12.41
CA PRO A 324 2.70 2.32 13.50
C PRO A 324 2.65 1.09 14.40
N LEU A 325 3.36 0.01 14.07
CA LEU A 325 3.28 -1.26 14.80
C LEU A 325 4.43 -1.41 15.79
N THR A 326 4.20 -2.11 16.89
CA THR A 326 5.30 -2.54 17.78
C THR A 326 6.32 -3.43 17.06
N ASN A 327 5.88 -4.14 16.01
CA ASN A 327 6.73 -4.96 15.14
C ASN A 327 7.60 -4.13 14.19
N SER A 328 7.18 -2.91 13.82
CA SER A 328 7.97 -1.97 13.02
C SER A 328 9.35 -1.73 13.62
N TYR A 329 9.39 -1.54 14.94
CA TYR A 329 10.63 -1.30 15.68
C TYR A 329 11.50 -2.54 15.88
N LYS A 330 11.03 -3.73 15.47
CA LYS A 330 11.86 -4.95 15.39
C LYS A 330 12.60 -5.03 14.06
N ARG A 331 12.13 -4.33 13.02
CA ARG A 331 12.81 -4.17 11.73
C ARG A 331 13.94 -3.14 11.80
N LEU A 332 13.73 -2.03 12.50
CA LEU A 332 14.67 -0.90 12.61
C LEU A 332 15.87 -1.19 13.54
N ILE A 333 16.62 -2.23 13.21
CA ILE A 333 17.87 -2.64 13.88
C ILE A 333 19.02 -2.72 12.86
N PRO A 334 20.29 -2.50 13.26
CA PRO A 334 21.41 -2.50 12.32
C PRO A 334 21.61 -3.88 11.64
N GLY A 335 22.09 -3.87 10.40
CA GLY A 335 22.55 -5.10 9.69
C GLY A 335 21.53 -5.76 8.75
N PHE A 336 20.37 -5.14 8.48
CA PHE A 336 19.28 -5.74 7.70
C PHE A 336 18.70 -4.81 6.62
N GLU A 337 19.51 -3.91 6.05
CA GLU A 337 19.10 -2.88 5.07
C GLU A 337 17.95 -1.94 5.50
N ALA A 338 17.58 -1.99 6.77
CA ALA A 338 16.67 -1.05 7.42
C ALA A 338 17.45 0.14 8.00
N PRO A 339 16.95 1.37 7.83
CA PRO A 339 17.67 2.55 8.30
C PRO A 339 17.57 2.69 9.83
N VAL A 340 18.72 2.90 10.47
CA VAL A 340 18.82 3.21 11.91
C VAL A 340 19.37 4.61 12.18
N LEU A 341 19.94 5.26 11.16
CA LEU A 341 20.46 6.62 11.23
C LEU A 341 19.57 7.56 10.41
N LEU A 342 19.15 8.66 11.02
CA LEU A 342 18.47 9.76 10.35
C LEU A 342 19.48 10.58 9.53
N ALA A 343 19.79 10.07 8.34
CA ALA A 343 20.68 10.69 7.38
C ALA A 343 20.09 10.58 5.97
N TYR A 344 20.56 11.45 5.07
CA TYR A 344 20.34 11.30 3.64
C TYR A 344 21.67 11.05 2.92
N SER A 345 21.64 10.21 1.87
CA SER A 345 22.87 9.86 1.16
C SER A 345 22.58 9.32 -0.24
N ALA A 346 23.42 9.70 -1.21
CA ALA A 346 23.36 9.17 -2.56
C ALA A 346 23.73 7.69 -2.57
N ARG A 347 22.89 6.87 -3.23
CA ARG A 347 23.10 5.42 -3.46
C ARG A 347 23.22 4.53 -2.21
N ASN A 348 23.17 5.08 -1.00
CA ASN A 348 23.37 4.34 0.23
C ASN A 348 22.05 3.78 0.79
N ARG A 349 21.94 2.44 0.85
CA ARG A 349 20.76 1.72 1.38
C ARG A 349 20.67 1.71 2.91
N SER A 350 21.73 2.12 3.64
CA SER A 350 21.68 2.25 5.11
C SER A 350 21.12 3.58 5.61
N ALA A 351 20.94 4.57 4.72
CA ALA A 351 20.41 5.89 5.05
C ALA A 351 18.87 5.89 5.10
N SER A 352 18.29 6.71 5.98
CA SER A 352 16.83 6.90 6.07
C SER A 352 16.23 7.49 4.79
N CYS A 353 16.95 8.44 4.19
CA CYS A 353 16.58 9.06 2.91
C CYS A 353 17.66 8.74 1.86
N ARG A 354 17.40 7.77 1.00
CA ARG A 354 18.30 7.41 -0.10
C ARG A 354 18.01 8.31 -1.30
N ILE A 355 19.05 8.73 -2.02
CA ILE A 355 18.91 9.38 -3.33
C ILE A 355 19.31 8.35 -4.40
N PRO A 356 18.34 7.76 -5.12
CA PRO A 356 18.64 6.81 -6.19
C PRO A 356 19.46 7.47 -7.30
N TYR A 357 20.30 6.67 -7.96
CA TYR A 357 20.96 7.14 -9.16
C TYR A 357 19.94 7.30 -10.29
N ALA A 358 19.96 8.45 -10.95
CA ALA A 358 19.09 8.78 -12.06
C ALA A 358 19.85 9.68 -13.04
N THR A 359 19.75 9.38 -14.33
CA THR A 359 20.38 10.16 -15.41
C THR A 359 19.43 11.21 -16.00
N SER A 360 18.13 11.07 -15.77
CA SER A 360 17.10 12.00 -16.26
C SER A 360 16.58 12.89 -15.12
N PRO A 361 16.38 14.21 -15.36
CA PRO A 361 15.70 15.09 -14.41
C PRO A 361 14.33 14.57 -13.97
N LYS A 362 13.59 13.90 -14.87
CA LYS A 362 12.27 13.33 -14.57
C LYS A 362 12.31 12.17 -13.58
N ALA A 363 13.47 11.54 -13.40
CA ALA A 363 13.66 10.40 -12.50
C ALA A 363 14.27 10.80 -11.14
N LYS A 364 14.58 12.09 -10.94
CA LYS A 364 15.14 12.60 -9.68
C LYS A 364 14.07 12.62 -8.58
N ARG A 365 14.37 11.96 -7.48
CA ARG A 365 13.46 11.69 -6.36
C ARG A 365 14.24 11.40 -5.09
N VAL A 366 13.57 11.51 -3.94
CA VAL A 366 14.04 10.93 -2.67
C VAL A 366 13.36 9.58 -2.47
N GLU A 367 14.06 8.64 -1.85
CA GLU A 367 13.50 7.39 -1.37
C GLU A 367 13.54 7.37 0.16
N VAL A 368 12.37 7.40 0.79
CA VAL A 368 12.22 7.34 2.24
C VAL A 368 12.08 5.88 2.66
N ARG A 369 13.08 5.33 3.34
CA ARG A 369 13.25 3.87 3.55
C ARG A 369 12.73 3.33 4.88
N PHE A 370 12.47 4.22 5.83
CA PHE A 370 11.99 3.82 7.15
C PHE A 370 10.55 3.28 7.17
N PRO A 371 9.58 3.74 6.34
CA PRO A 371 8.21 3.23 6.39
C PRO A 371 8.16 1.72 6.19
N ASP A 372 7.11 1.10 6.72
CA ASP A 372 6.85 -0.32 6.54
C ASP A 372 5.41 -0.59 6.07
N PRO A 373 5.14 -1.76 5.48
CA PRO A 373 3.84 -2.06 4.90
C PRO A 373 2.73 -2.26 5.95
N GLY A 374 3.06 -2.25 7.25
CA GLY A 374 2.08 -2.21 8.34
C GLY A 374 1.36 -0.86 8.47
N ALA A 375 1.84 0.18 7.78
CA ALA A 375 1.22 1.49 7.76
C ALA A 375 -0.09 1.54 6.95
N ASN A 376 -0.97 2.47 7.36
CA ASN A 376 -2.04 2.95 6.50
C ASN A 376 -1.43 3.83 5.40
N PRO A 377 -1.51 3.43 4.11
CA PRO A 377 -0.79 4.11 3.04
C PRO A 377 -1.25 5.56 2.86
N TYR A 378 -2.55 5.85 3.00
CA TYR A 378 -3.08 7.21 2.88
C TYR A 378 -2.49 8.14 3.94
N LEU A 379 -2.50 7.70 5.21
CA LEU A 379 -1.96 8.50 6.31
C LEU A 379 -0.44 8.62 6.24
N ALA A 380 0.27 7.53 5.88
CA ALA A 380 1.71 7.54 5.75
C ALA A 380 2.17 8.51 4.64
N PHE A 381 1.53 8.46 3.47
CA PHE A 381 1.90 9.31 2.34
C PHE A 381 1.53 10.77 2.60
N ALA A 382 0.35 11.03 3.17
CA ALA A 382 -0.06 12.37 3.58
C ALA A 382 0.91 12.95 4.64
N ALA A 383 1.26 12.18 5.67
CA ALA A 383 2.19 12.63 6.70
C ALA A 383 3.58 12.95 6.12
N MET A 384 4.10 12.11 5.23
CA MET A 384 5.37 12.38 4.55
C MET A 384 5.30 13.63 3.66
N LEU A 385 4.22 13.81 2.88
CA LEU A 385 4.03 15.02 2.08
C LEU A 385 4.01 16.26 2.97
N MET A 386 3.23 16.25 4.05
CA MET A 386 3.13 17.37 4.99
C MET A 386 4.42 17.65 5.76
N ALA A 387 5.26 16.65 5.97
CA ALA A 387 6.57 16.84 6.58
C ALA A 387 7.60 17.42 5.61
N GLY A 388 7.47 17.13 4.31
CA GLY A 388 8.37 17.64 3.27
C GLY A 388 8.00 19.03 2.76
N LEU A 389 6.72 19.41 2.80
CA LEU A 389 6.25 20.79 2.56
C LEU A 389 6.58 21.70 3.75
#